data_AF-A0A351MFM3-F1
#
_entry.id   AF-A0A351MFM3-F1
#
_cell.length_a   1.000
_cell.length_b   1.000
_cell.length_c   1.000
_cell.angle_alpha   90.00
_cell.angle_beta   90.00
_cell.angle_gamma   90.00
#
_symmetry.space_group_name_H-M   'P 1'
#
loop_
_entity.id
_entity.type
_entity.pdbx_description
1 polymer ?
#
loop_
_entity_poly.entity_id
_entity_poly.type
_entity_poly.pdbx_seq_one_letter_code
_entity_poly.pdbx_strand_id
1 'polypeptide(L)'
;GTVAAPRGMLGHWIRIKDGRIENYQCVVPTTWNGSPRDPKGQIGAFEASLLNTPMVNPEQPLEILRTLHSFDPCLACSTHVMSEDGQEMARVTVR
;
A
#
# COMPACT_ATOMS: atom_id res chain seq x y z
N GLY A 1 10.19 -8.20 13.37
CA GLY A 1 9.53 -7.45 14.45
C GLY A 1 8.16 -7.01 13.97
N THR A 2 7.16 -7.05 14.85
CA THR A 2 5.77 -6.69 14.54
C THR A 2 5.30 -5.54 15.42
N VAL A 3 4.47 -4.65 14.86
CA VAL A 3 3.89 -3.50 15.56
C VAL A 3 2.45 -3.30 15.13
N ALA A 4 1.57 -2.96 16.07
CA ALA A 4 0.27 -2.38 15.74
C ALA A 4 0.47 -0.89 15.45
N ALA A 5 0.73 -0.56 14.19
CA ALA A 5 0.90 0.82 13.74
C ALA A 5 -0.48 1.51 13.63
N PRO A 6 -0.54 2.85 13.53
CA PRO A 6 -1.82 3.57 13.46
C PRO A 6 -2.75 3.11 12.32
N ARG A 7 -2.18 2.58 11.24
CA ARG A 7 -2.91 2.13 10.03
C ARG A 7 -3.16 0.62 9.99
N GLY A 8 -2.71 -0.14 11.00
CA GLY A 8 -2.88 -1.59 11.10
C GLY A 8 -1.59 -2.36 11.43
N MET A 9 -1.55 -3.65 11.07
CA MET A 9 -0.42 -4.53 11.35
C MET A 9 0.80 -4.23 10.47
N LEU A 10 1.93 -3.93 11.10
CA LEU A 10 3.24 -3.77 10.48
C LEU A 10 4.13 -4.96 10.84
N GLY A 11 4.84 -5.51 9.85
CA GLY A 11 5.89 -6.49 10.06
C GLY A 11 7.17 -6.15 9.31
N HIS A 12 8.30 -6.35 9.98
CA HIS A 12 9.65 -6.29 9.42
C HIS A 12 10.29 -7.67 9.58
N TRP A 13 10.79 -8.25 8.48
CA TRP A 13 11.48 -9.54 8.44
C TRP A 13 12.92 -9.35 7.98
N ILE A 14 13.87 -9.88 8.75
CA ILE A 14 15.30 -9.73 8.48
C ILE A 14 15.97 -11.11 8.44
N ARG A 15 16.87 -11.30 7.47
CA ARG A 15 17.80 -12.43 7.40
C ARG A 15 19.22 -11.87 7.46
N ILE A 16 20.02 -12.36 8.42
CA ILE A 16 21.41 -11.95 8.62
C ILE A 16 22.32 -13.11 8.24
N LYS A 17 23.36 -12.82 7.46
CA LYS A 17 24.40 -13.78 7.05
C LYS A 17 25.77 -13.09 7.09
N ASP A 18 26.77 -13.75 7.65
CA ASP A 18 28.16 -13.25 7.75
C ASP A 18 28.27 -11.84 8.37
N GLY A 19 27.44 -11.58 9.40
CA GLY A 19 27.38 -10.29 10.09
C GLY A 19 26.73 -9.15 9.30
N ARG A 20 26.13 -9.43 8.13
CA ARG A 20 25.45 -8.45 7.27
C ARG A 20 23.99 -8.81 7.03
N ILE A 21 23.19 -7.82 6.66
CA ILE A 21 21.81 -8.01 6.22
C ILE A 21 21.85 -8.67 4.84
N GLU A 22 21.37 -9.90 4.76
CA GLU A 22 21.24 -10.62 3.50
C GLU A 22 19.89 -10.33 2.84
N ASN A 23 18.84 -10.16 3.65
CA ASN A 23 17.52 -9.74 3.17
C ASN A 23 16.78 -8.96 4.27
N TYR A 24 16.02 -7.94 3.86
CA TYR A 24 15.11 -7.21 4.73
C TYR A 24 13.82 -6.93 3.97
N GLN A 25 12.69 -7.34 4.53
CA GLN A 25 11.37 -7.19 3.91
C GLN A 25 10.40 -6.54 4.89
N CYS A 26 9.64 -5.58 4.41
CA CYS A 26 8.61 -4.89 5.18
C CYS A 26 7.25 -5.18 4.56
N VAL A 27 6.32 -5.69 5.37
CA VAL A 27 4.90 -5.77 4.99
C VAL A 27 4.15 -4.79 5.89
N VAL A 28 3.73 -3.68 5.28
CA VAL A 28 3.25 -2.48 5.95
C VAL A 28 1.72 -2.39 5.85
N PRO A 29 0.98 -1.74 6.76
CA PRO A 29 -0.49 -1.81 6.77
C PRO A 29 -1.17 -1.40 5.46
N THR A 30 -0.73 -0.28 4.85
CA THR A 30 -1.29 0.17 3.56
C THR A 30 -1.00 -0.82 2.42
N THR A 31 0.03 -1.66 2.53
CA THR A 31 0.30 -2.75 1.56
C THR A 31 -0.83 -3.76 1.54
N TRP A 32 -1.41 -4.07 2.70
CA TRP A 32 -2.57 -4.94 2.80
C TRP A 32 -3.82 -4.25 2.24
N ASN A 33 -4.09 -3.03 2.70
CA ASN A 33 -5.34 -2.34 2.38
C ASN A 33 -5.41 -1.91 0.90
N GLY A 34 -4.32 -1.36 0.37
CA GLY A 34 -4.18 -0.91 -1.02
C GLY A 34 -3.55 -1.94 -1.95
N SER A 35 -3.61 -3.22 -1.60
CA SER A 35 -3.11 -4.29 -2.46
C SER A 35 -3.86 -4.32 -3.80
N PRO A 36 -3.17 -4.53 -4.94
CA PRO A 36 -3.82 -4.83 -6.19
C PRO A 36 -4.40 -6.25 -6.16
N ARG A 37 -5.06 -6.65 -7.24
CA ARG A 37 -5.55 -8.02 -7.39
C ARG A 37 -4.44 -9.06 -7.23
N ASP A 38 -4.74 -10.12 -6.50
CA ASP A 38 -3.84 -11.24 -6.33
C ASP A 38 -3.77 -12.13 -7.60
N PRO A 39 -2.89 -13.14 -7.66
CA PRO A 39 -2.80 -14.04 -8.82
C PRO A 39 -4.07 -14.85 -9.13
N LYS A 40 -5.03 -14.93 -8.19
CA LYS A 40 -6.35 -15.55 -8.40
C LYS A 40 -7.41 -14.53 -8.83
N GLY A 41 -7.03 -13.25 -8.97
CA GLY A 41 -7.92 -12.16 -9.32
C GLY A 41 -8.74 -11.61 -8.15
N GLN A 42 -8.43 -11.99 -6.91
CA GLN A 42 -9.13 -11.48 -5.73
C GLN A 42 -8.77 -10.02 -5.50
N ILE A 43 -9.77 -9.19 -5.24
CA ILE A 43 -9.62 -7.74 -5.06
C ILE A 43 -9.16 -7.39 -3.64
N GLY A 44 -8.37 -6.32 -3.51
CA GLY A 44 -7.88 -5.80 -2.23
C GLY A 44 -8.96 -5.04 -1.42
N ALA A 45 -8.62 -4.60 -0.21
CA ALA A 45 -9.59 -3.92 0.66
C ALA A 45 -10.10 -2.59 0.08
N PHE A 46 -9.22 -1.79 -0.52
CA PHE A 46 -9.60 -0.55 -1.21
C PHE A 46 -10.58 -0.85 -2.35
N GLU A 47 -10.20 -1.75 -3.26
CA GLU A 47 -11.05 -2.15 -4.39
C GLU A 47 -12.41 -2.68 -3.91
N ALA A 48 -12.43 -3.52 -2.88
CA ALA A 48 -13.66 -4.06 -2.30
C ALA A 48 -14.54 -2.99 -1.66
N SER A 49 -13.97 -2.05 -0.91
CA SER A 49 -14.71 -0.98 -0.23
C SER A 49 -15.41 -0.01 -1.19
N LEU A 50 -14.89 0.12 -2.42
CA LEU A 50 -15.48 1.00 -3.43
C LEU A 50 -16.64 0.34 -4.20
N LEU A 51 -16.78 -0.99 -4.12
CA LEU A 51 -17.87 -1.69 -4.80
C LEU A 51 -19.23 -1.17 -4.35
N ASN A 52 -20.10 -0.90 -5.34
CA ASN A 52 -21.46 -0.41 -5.14
C ASN A 52 -21.55 0.94 -4.41
N THR A 53 -20.47 1.74 -4.38
CA THR A 53 -20.52 3.10 -3.83
C THR A 53 -21.32 4.01 -4.78
N PRO A 54 -22.45 4.58 -4.35
CA PRO A 54 -23.19 5.52 -5.18
C PRO A 54 -22.39 6.82 -5.34
N MET A 55 -22.37 7.37 -6.55
CA MET A 55 -21.77 8.68 -6.84
C MET A 55 -22.84 9.63 -7.32
N VAL A 56 -22.99 10.78 -6.65
CA VAL A 56 -23.93 11.82 -7.07
C VAL A 56 -23.47 12.48 -8.37
N ASN A 57 -22.16 12.73 -8.50
CA ASN A 57 -21.55 13.28 -9.71
C ASN A 57 -20.24 12.54 -10.04
N PRO A 58 -20.17 11.75 -11.12
CA PRO A 58 -18.96 11.04 -11.51
C PRO A 58 -17.75 11.94 -11.80
N GLU A 59 -17.95 13.19 -12.19
CA GLU A 59 -16.85 14.16 -12.41
C GLU A 59 -16.27 14.72 -11.11
N GLN A 60 -16.95 14.50 -9.99
CA GLN A 60 -16.56 14.96 -8.66
C GLN A 60 -16.58 13.77 -7.69
N PRO A 61 -15.50 12.96 -7.63
CA PRO A 61 -15.50 11.65 -6.96
C PRO A 61 -15.41 11.75 -5.43
N LEU A 62 -16.27 12.56 -4.81
CA LEU A 62 -16.27 12.83 -3.37
C LEU A 62 -16.49 11.56 -2.55
N GLU A 63 -17.38 10.68 -2.99
CA GLU A 63 -17.72 9.44 -2.31
C GLU A 63 -16.55 8.45 -2.37
N ILE A 64 -15.82 8.40 -3.49
CA ILE A 64 -14.59 7.62 -3.62
C ILE A 64 -13.53 8.14 -2.64
N LEU A 65 -13.30 9.46 -2.63
CA LEU A 65 -12.33 10.08 -1.73
C LEU A 65 -12.69 9.83 -0.26
N ARG A 66 -13.97 9.93 0.10
CA ARG A 66 -14.47 9.67 1.45
C ARG A 66 -14.15 8.24 1.91
N THR A 67 -14.44 7.26 1.06
CA THR A 67 -14.18 5.85 1.38
C THR A 67 -12.69 5.55 1.44
N LEU A 68 -11.87 6.08 0.53
CA LEU A 68 -10.42 5.84 0.59
C LEU A 68 -9.75 6.54 1.79
N HIS A 69 -10.14 7.78 2.10
CA HIS A 69 -9.58 8.52 3.22
C HIS A 69 -9.92 7.89 4.58
N SER A 70 -11.00 7.10 4.70
CA SER A 70 -11.29 6.40 5.96
C SER A 70 -10.25 5.35 6.33
N PHE A 71 -9.41 4.91 5.37
CA PHE A 71 -8.29 4.00 5.63
C PHE A 71 -6.97 4.73 5.97
N ASP A 72 -6.95 6.07 5.95
CA ASP A 72 -5.74 6.88 6.15
C ASP A 72 -4.55 6.40 5.29
N PRO A 73 -4.66 6.43 3.94
CA PRO A 73 -3.66 5.84 3.06
C PRO A 73 -2.31 6.56 3.14
N CYS A 74 -1.27 5.84 3.56
CA CYS A 74 0.13 6.28 3.43
C CYS A 74 0.80 5.57 2.24
N LEU A 75 0.91 6.23 1.09
CA LEU A 75 1.46 5.64 -0.14
C LEU A 75 2.98 5.44 -0.10
N ALA A 76 3.72 6.33 0.55
CA ALA A 76 5.15 6.13 0.80
C ALA A 76 5.38 4.85 1.63
N CYS A 77 4.50 4.58 2.60
CA CYS A 77 4.54 3.38 3.44
C CYS A 77 4.25 2.10 2.65
N SER A 78 3.33 2.13 1.67
CA SER A 78 2.98 0.93 0.88
C SER A 78 4.08 0.50 -0.10
N THR A 79 4.79 1.44 -0.71
CA THR A 79 5.73 1.13 -1.80
C THR A 79 7.18 1.13 -1.35
N HIS A 80 7.51 1.85 -0.27
CA HIS A 80 8.87 1.92 0.31
C HIS A 80 9.98 2.17 -0.73
N VAL A 81 9.67 2.90 -1.82
CA VAL A 81 10.62 3.27 -2.87
C VAL A 81 11.47 4.44 -2.37
N MET A 82 12.75 4.19 -2.18
CA MET A 82 13.74 5.18 -1.76
C MET A 82 15.03 4.99 -2.58
N SER A 83 15.64 6.08 -3.04
CA SER A 83 17.00 6.09 -3.60
C SER A 83 17.92 6.77 -2.61
N GLU A 84 19.06 6.16 -2.28
CA GLU A 84 20.04 6.74 -1.34
C GLU A 84 20.63 8.07 -1.85
N ASP A 85 20.67 8.24 -3.18
CA ASP A 85 21.28 9.36 -3.91
C ASP A 85 20.26 10.24 -4.66
N GLY A 86 18.96 9.99 -4.47
CA GLY A 86 17.88 10.75 -5.09
C GLY A 86 17.60 10.43 -6.57
N GLN A 87 18.18 9.36 -7.12
CA GLN A 87 17.87 8.92 -8.50
C GLN A 87 16.42 8.44 -8.68
N GLU A 88 15.89 8.59 -9.90
CA GLU A 88 14.56 8.09 -10.27
C GLU A 88 14.56 6.55 -10.30
N MET A 89 13.92 5.93 -9.31
CA MET A 89 13.90 4.46 -9.18
C MET A 89 12.87 3.76 -10.08
N ALA A 90 11.74 4.42 -10.35
CA ALA A 90 10.68 3.86 -11.18
C ALA A 90 9.77 4.95 -11.76
N ARG A 91 9.44 4.84 -13.05
CA ARG A 91 8.36 5.60 -13.71
C ARG A 91 7.23 4.65 -14.06
N VAL A 92 6.07 4.87 -13.46
CA VAL A 92 4.87 4.07 -13.75
C VAL A 92 3.94 4.91 -14.61
N THR A 93 3.65 4.43 -15.82
CA THR A 93 2.63 5.01 -16.69
C THR A 93 1.38 4.15 -16.61
N VAL A 94 0.31 4.73 -16.08
CA VAL A 94 -1.01 4.08 -16.05
C VAL A 94 -1.79 4.57 -17.27
N ARG A 95 -2.40 3.64 -18.01
CA ARG A 95 -3.23 3.91 -19.21
C ARG A 95 -4.63 4.32 -18.82
#